data_AF-A0A1C6AAY0-F1
#
_entry.id   AF-A0A1C6AAY0-F1
#
_cell.length_a   1.000
_cell.length_b   1.000
_cell.length_c   1.000
_cell.angle_alpha   90.00
_cell.angle_beta   90.00
_cell.angle_gamma   90.00
#
_symmetry.space_group_name_H-M   'P 1'
#
loop_
_entity.id
_entity.type
_entity.pdbx_description
1 polymer ?
#
loop_
_entity_poly.entity_id
_entity_poly.type
_entity_poly.pdbx_seq_one_letter_code
_entity_poly.pdbx_strand_id
1 'polypeptide(L)'
;MARSDQGRLAYADLLRVFACLAVIVVHVSGGWLESLPAGTADWNLLNAWDCLAHWCVPVFVMCSGMFLLDPKKSLAWPHLLFRYLLRVVVALVFWGVVYALMNTALFRGLTLRGVLDALYAVVLGSVPTHLWFLYMVAGLYLLTPLLRAFVRGARRSDFHWFFLVVFLFVYVLPLFLRLRGSQTVELYANKLYLNFTLAYPPLAYVGYFVAGYYLKEYTLGRVAEGLIYVLGVAGAAATVWGSAALNAGNGPGEFNGLMMSYLTPNVCAMSVAVFVLFRYVLGLSDERSRRARVSHAADYTFGVYLVHVVFLTLLRYFGLSNPPITPALAVPLLTLAIAVPSFAVSWLLHKIPVVGRYIT
;
A
#
# COMPACT_ATOMS: atom_id res chain seq x y z
N MET A 1 20.18 -3.65 16.08
CA MET A 1 19.45 -2.85 15.09
C MET A 1 19.36 -1.42 15.58
N ALA A 2 19.60 -0.45 14.69
CA ALA A 2 19.46 0.97 14.94
C ALA A 2 18.07 1.33 15.52
N ARG A 3 18.06 2.13 16.60
CA ARG A 3 16.83 2.76 17.11
C ARG A 3 16.87 4.27 16.88
N SER A 4 15.71 4.89 16.63
CA SER A 4 15.57 6.35 16.65
C SER A 4 15.61 6.88 18.09
N ASP A 5 15.67 8.19 18.26
CA ASP A 5 15.66 8.83 19.59
C ASP A 5 14.39 8.55 20.41
N GLN A 6 13.30 8.13 19.76
CA GLN A 6 12.06 7.67 20.41
C GLN A 6 12.06 6.14 20.67
N GLY A 7 13.18 5.44 20.50
CA GLY A 7 13.29 3.99 20.66
C GLY A 7 12.66 3.15 19.55
N ARG A 8 12.22 3.77 18.44
CA ARG A 8 11.59 3.08 17.29
C ARG A 8 12.64 2.42 16.39
N LEU A 9 12.24 1.45 15.56
CA LEU A 9 13.14 0.82 14.59
C LEU A 9 13.34 1.76 13.39
N ALA A 10 14.55 2.34 13.27
CA ALA A 10 14.81 3.43 12.34
C ALA A 10 14.61 3.05 10.86
N TYR A 11 14.85 1.78 10.50
CA TYR A 11 14.57 1.27 9.15
C TYR A 11 13.07 1.16 8.84
N ALA A 12 12.21 0.93 9.84
CA ALA A 12 10.77 0.84 9.66
C ALA A 12 10.13 2.23 9.45
N ASP A 13 10.69 3.24 10.11
CA ASP A 13 10.31 4.64 9.89
C ASP A 13 10.73 5.10 8.47
N LEU A 14 11.96 4.78 8.04
CA LEU A 14 12.39 4.95 6.63
C LEU A 14 11.43 4.26 5.65
N LEU A 15 11.18 2.97 5.87
CA LEU A 15 10.41 2.12 4.97
C LEU A 15 8.97 2.62 4.79
N ARG A 16 8.35 3.19 5.83
CA ARG A 16 7.05 3.88 5.74
C ARG A 16 7.09 5.16 4.91
N VAL A 17 8.13 5.98 5.06
CA VAL A 17 8.28 7.22 4.27
C VAL A 17 8.46 6.88 2.78
N PHE A 18 9.33 5.92 2.45
CA PHE A 18 9.52 5.49 1.07
C PHE A 18 8.30 4.78 0.49
N ALA A 19 7.59 3.94 1.26
CA ALA A 19 6.32 3.36 0.82
C ALA A 19 5.24 4.43 0.57
N CYS A 20 5.21 5.50 1.37
CA CYS A 20 4.29 6.62 1.20
C CYS A 20 4.56 7.38 -0.11
N LEU A 21 5.83 7.66 -0.41
CA LEU A 21 6.23 8.26 -1.69
C LEU A 21 5.90 7.34 -2.87
N ALA A 22 6.14 6.04 -2.73
CA ALA A 22 5.82 5.06 -3.77
C ALA A 22 4.30 4.92 -4.04
N VAL A 23 3.43 5.08 -3.03
CA VAL A 23 1.97 5.20 -3.25
C VAL A 23 1.64 6.43 -4.12
N ILE A 24 2.30 7.56 -3.88
CA ILE A 24 2.09 8.77 -4.70
C ILE A 24 2.58 8.52 -6.13
N VAL A 25 3.72 7.86 -6.33
CA VAL A 25 4.21 7.47 -7.67
C VAL A 25 3.16 6.63 -8.40
N VAL A 26 2.65 5.55 -7.79
CA VAL A 26 1.60 4.67 -8.37
C VAL A 26 0.38 5.49 -8.81
N HIS A 27 -0.11 6.40 -7.97
CA HIS A 27 -1.29 7.20 -8.33
C HIS A 27 -1.02 8.28 -9.40
N VAL A 28 0.21 8.81 -9.49
CA VAL A 28 0.63 9.72 -10.56
C VAL A 28 0.80 8.98 -11.89
N SER A 29 1.46 7.82 -11.89
CA SER A 29 1.71 7.05 -13.09
C SER A 29 0.43 6.41 -13.64
N GLY A 30 -0.35 5.73 -12.79
CA GLY A 30 -1.50 4.94 -13.23
C GLY A 30 -2.60 5.76 -13.89
N GLY A 31 -2.92 6.93 -13.32
CA GLY A 31 -3.94 7.83 -13.88
C GLY A 31 -3.58 8.39 -15.26
N TRP A 32 -2.29 8.48 -15.59
CA TRP A 32 -1.81 8.85 -16.92
C TRP A 32 -1.66 7.62 -17.83
N LEU A 33 -1.21 6.49 -17.28
CA LEU A 33 -1.05 5.21 -18.00
C LEU A 33 -2.35 4.77 -18.69
N GLU A 34 -3.49 4.85 -17.99
CA GLU A 34 -4.81 4.51 -18.54
C GLU A 34 -5.23 5.41 -19.73
N SER A 35 -4.64 6.60 -19.86
CA SER A 35 -4.99 7.57 -20.91
C SER A 35 -4.16 7.46 -22.20
N LEU A 36 -3.15 6.58 -22.24
CA LEU A 36 -2.26 6.41 -23.38
C LEU A 36 -2.39 5.01 -24.01
N PRO A 37 -2.22 4.87 -25.34
CA PRO A 37 -2.13 3.57 -25.99
C PRO A 37 -0.84 2.84 -25.57
N ALA A 38 -0.96 1.54 -25.35
CA ALA A 38 0.12 0.72 -24.85
C ALA A 38 1.28 0.60 -25.86
N GLY A 39 2.49 0.40 -25.34
CA GLY A 39 3.70 0.26 -26.16
C GLY A 39 4.33 1.57 -26.66
N THR A 40 3.68 2.72 -26.49
CA THR A 40 4.33 4.04 -26.72
C THR A 40 5.48 4.27 -25.73
N ALA A 41 6.43 5.14 -26.08
CA ALA A 41 7.58 5.45 -25.21
C ALA A 41 7.13 6.00 -23.84
N ASP A 42 6.17 6.91 -23.83
CA ASP A 42 5.61 7.49 -22.60
C ASP A 42 4.83 6.45 -21.78
N TRP A 43 4.01 5.60 -22.42
CA TRP A 43 3.33 4.50 -21.73
C TRP A 43 4.32 3.53 -21.09
N ASN A 44 5.41 3.17 -21.79
CA ASN A 44 6.44 2.27 -21.25
C ASN A 44 7.17 2.87 -20.05
N LEU A 45 7.44 4.18 -20.06
CA LEU A 45 8.02 4.90 -18.92
C LEU A 45 7.05 4.96 -17.72
N LEU A 46 5.77 5.22 -17.97
CA LEU A 46 4.74 5.21 -16.93
C LEU A 46 4.56 3.80 -16.34
N ASN A 47 4.49 2.77 -17.18
CA ASN A 47 4.42 1.37 -16.78
C ASN A 47 5.61 0.98 -15.89
N ALA A 48 6.83 1.42 -16.25
CA ALA A 48 8.02 1.19 -15.45
C ALA A 48 7.95 1.89 -14.08
N TRP A 49 7.59 3.18 -14.04
CA TRP A 49 7.40 3.91 -12.78
C TRP A 49 6.38 3.22 -11.86
N ASP A 50 5.25 2.80 -12.41
CA ASP A 50 4.15 2.21 -11.66
C ASP A 50 4.52 0.82 -11.12
N CYS A 51 5.00 -0.05 -12.02
CA CYS A 51 5.41 -1.42 -11.66
C CYS A 51 6.52 -1.44 -10.59
N LEU A 52 7.46 -0.49 -10.65
CA LEU A 52 8.57 -0.40 -9.70
C LEU A 52 8.18 0.29 -8.37
N ALA A 53 6.99 0.87 -8.27
CA ALA A 53 6.45 1.47 -7.06
C ALA A 53 5.41 0.58 -6.35
N HIS A 54 4.82 -0.41 -7.05
CA HIS A 54 3.77 -1.32 -6.55
C HIS A 54 4.15 -2.22 -5.35
N TRP A 55 5.39 -2.20 -4.85
CA TRP A 55 5.74 -2.85 -3.57
C TRP A 55 5.18 -2.12 -2.34
N CYS A 56 4.71 -0.88 -2.52
CA CYS A 56 4.37 0.06 -1.45
C CYS A 56 3.31 -0.46 -0.46
N VAL A 57 2.18 -0.98 -0.95
CA VAL A 57 1.07 -1.44 -0.09
C VAL A 57 1.42 -2.72 0.69
N PRO A 58 1.98 -3.79 0.09
CA PRO A 58 2.48 -4.94 0.84
C PRO A 58 3.51 -4.57 1.92
N VAL A 59 4.38 -3.60 1.63
CA VAL A 59 5.34 -3.07 2.61
C VAL A 59 4.65 -2.35 3.76
N PHE A 60 3.62 -1.54 3.53
CA PHE A 60 2.81 -0.97 4.61
C PHE A 60 2.16 -2.05 5.49
N VAL A 61 1.66 -3.13 4.88
CA VAL A 61 1.07 -4.26 5.61
C VAL A 61 2.12 -4.98 6.46
N MET A 62 3.31 -5.25 5.92
CA MET A 62 4.45 -5.79 6.68
C MET A 62 4.84 -4.86 7.85
N CYS A 63 4.90 -3.54 7.60
CA CYS A 63 5.19 -2.51 8.61
C CYS A 63 4.14 -2.40 9.72
N SER A 64 2.93 -2.90 9.53
CA SER A 64 1.90 -2.99 10.57
C SER A 64 2.04 -4.30 11.36
N GLY A 65 2.14 -5.43 10.65
CA GLY A 65 2.24 -6.75 11.27
C GLY A 65 3.51 -6.93 12.12
N MET A 66 4.64 -6.36 11.71
CA MET A 66 5.92 -6.44 12.45
C MET A 66 5.85 -5.92 13.90
N PHE A 67 4.90 -5.00 14.18
CA PHE A 67 4.68 -4.42 15.50
C PHE A 67 3.42 -4.96 16.19
N LEU A 68 2.33 -5.19 15.45
CA LEU A 68 1.06 -5.66 16.02
C LEU A 68 1.07 -7.15 16.37
N LEU A 69 1.84 -7.98 15.66
CA LEU A 69 1.97 -9.40 15.97
C LEU A 69 3.02 -9.70 17.05
N ASP A 70 3.84 -8.72 17.44
CA ASP A 70 4.95 -8.90 18.36
C ASP A 70 4.48 -9.40 19.75
N PRO A 71 4.78 -10.65 20.15
CA PRO A 71 4.30 -11.20 21.41
C PRO A 71 5.01 -10.58 22.62
N LYS A 72 6.18 -9.96 22.43
CA LYS A 72 6.96 -9.28 23.48
C LYS A 72 6.32 -7.97 23.94
N LYS A 73 5.35 -7.46 23.19
CA LYS A 73 4.53 -6.30 23.56
C LYS A 73 3.15 -6.78 23.98
N SER A 74 2.69 -6.39 25.17
CA SER A 74 1.29 -6.59 25.56
C SER A 74 0.37 -5.76 24.65
N LEU A 75 -0.71 -6.39 24.18
CA LEU A 75 -1.73 -5.74 23.35
C LEU A 75 -3.10 -6.18 23.87
N ALA A 76 -3.65 -5.40 24.79
CA ALA A 76 -4.98 -5.64 25.34
C ALA A 76 -6.07 -5.32 24.30
N TRP A 77 -7.19 -6.05 24.35
CA TRP A 77 -8.34 -5.83 23.45
C TRP A 77 -8.80 -4.36 23.36
N PRO A 78 -8.96 -3.60 24.47
CA PRO A 78 -9.33 -2.19 24.37
C PRO A 78 -8.29 -1.33 23.65
N HIS A 79 -6.99 -1.67 23.77
CA HIS A 79 -5.94 -0.95 23.05
C HIS A 79 -6.01 -1.21 21.55
N LEU A 80 -6.24 -2.46 21.13
CA LEU A 80 -6.42 -2.79 19.71
C LEU A 80 -7.62 -2.03 19.11
N LEU A 81 -8.77 -2.08 19.78
CA LEU A 81 -10.01 -1.47 19.32
C LEU A 81 -9.96 0.07 19.35
N PHE A 82 -9.71 0.68 20.51
CA PHE A 82 -9.83 2.14 20.67
C PHE A 82 -8.62 2.95 20.18
N ARG A 83 -7.43 2.34 20.02
CA ARG A 83 -6.23 3.06 19.55
C ARG A 83 -5.93 2.84 18.07
N TYR A 84 -6.13 1.63 17.56
CA TYR A 84 -5.76 1.28 16.18
C TYR A 84 -6.99 1.22 15.28
N LEU A 85 -8.00 0.42 15.62
CA LEU A 85 -9.20 0.27 14.79
C LEU A 85 -10.01 1.57 14.75
N LEU A 86 -10.27 2.22 15.89
CA LEU A 86 -10.99 3.49 15.95
C LEU A 86 -10.29 4.59 15.15
N ARG A 87 -8.95 4.65 15.16
CA ARG A 87 -8.18 5.60 14.31
C ARG A 87 -8.44 5.36 12.83
N VAL A 88 -8.41 4.10 12.39
CA VAL A 88 -8.68 3.75 10.98
C VAL A 88 -10.12 4.05 10.59
N VAL A 89 -11.10 3.74 11.45
CA VAL A 89 -12.53 4.00 11.21
C VAL A 89 -12.83 5.50 11.19
N VAL A 90 -12.30 6.29 12.13
CA VAL A 90 -12.48 7.75 12.15
C VAL A 90 -11.83 8.40 10.94
N ALA A 91 -10.60 8.00 10.59
CA ALA A 91 -9.95 8.46 9.37
C ALA A 91 -10.78 8.13 8.11
N LEU A 92 -11.29 6.91 8.01
CA LEU A 92 -12.12 6.45 6.89
C LEU A 92 -13.40 7.28 6.74
N VAL A 93 -14.14 7.49 7.84
CA VAL A 93 -15.37 8.29 7.82
C VAL A 93 -15.08 9.75 7.49
N PHE A 94 -14.10 10.36 8.18
CA PHE A 94 -13.73 11.76 7.98
C PHE A 94 -13.27 12.02 6.54
N TRP A 95 -12.31 11.24 6.04
CA TRP A 95 -11.78 11.43 4.69
C TRP A 95 -12.78 11.04 3.62
N GLY A 96 -13.59 9.99 3.82
CA GLY A 96 -14.69 9.65 2.93
C GLY A 96 -15.65 10.82 2.71
N VAL A 97 -16.03 11.52 3.79
CA VAL A 97 -16.85 12.75 3.72
C VAL A 97 -16.10 13.88 3.00
N VAL A 98 -14.84 14.15 3.35
CA VAL A 98 -14.03 15.19 2.69
C VAL A 98 -13.94 14.96 1.18
N TYR A 99 -13.65 13.73 0.75
CA TYR A 99 -13.54 13.38 -0.67
C TYR A 99 -14.86 13.53 -1.41
N ALA A 100 -15.96 13.13 -0.79
CA ALA A 100 -17.26 13.25 -1.41
C ALA A 100 -17.74 14.70 -1.51
N LEU A 101 -17.52 15.51 -0.47
CA LEU A 101 -17.77 16.95 -0.50
C LEU A 101 -16.92 17.65 -1.55
N MET A 102 -15.62 17.35 -1.63
CA MET A 102 -14.72 17.91 -2.65
C MET A 102 -15.15 17.53 -4.07
N ASN A 103 -15.46 16.25 -4.33
CA ASN A 103 -15.93 15.79 -5.64
C ASN A 103 -17.26 16.45 -6.03
N THR A 104 -18.15 16.64 -5.06
CA THR A 104 -19.45 17.31 -5.27
C THR A 104 -19.25 18.79 -5.57
N ALA A 105 -18.43 19.49 -4.79
CA ALA A 105 -18.14 20.91 -4.95
C ALA A 105 -17.44 21.22 -6.29
N LEU A 106 -16.47 20.41 -6.69
CA LEU A 106 -15.68 20.65 -7.91
C LEU A 106 -16.42 20.23 -9.19
N PHE A 107 -17.20 19.15 -9.18
CA PHE A 107 -17.71 18.52 -10.41
C PHE A 107 -19.24 18.43 -10.53
N ARG A 108 -20.02 18.71 -9.47
CA ARG A 108 -21.49 18.47 -9.47
C ARG A 108 -22.35 19.59 -8.87
N GLY A 109 -21.77 20.53 -8.12
CA GLY A 109 -22.49 21.52 -7.33
C GLY A 109 -22.98 20.96 -5.99
N LEU A 110 -22.85 21.75 -4.91
CA LEU A 110 -23.20 21.34 -3.55
C LEU A 110 -24.72 21.21 -3.38
N THR A 111 -25.20 20.01 -3.07
CA THR A 111 -26.59 19.73 -2.70
C THR A 111 -26.66 18.87 -1.44
N LEU A 112 -27.63 19.11 -0.57
CA LEU A 112 -27.80 18.35 0.68
C LEU A 112 -27.96 16.84 0.41
N ARG A 113 -28.68 16.48 -0.66
CA ARG A 113 -28.85 15.09 -1.09
C ARG A 113 -27.52 14.44 -1.48
N GLY A 114 -26.66 15.14 -2.22
CA GLY A 114 -25.32 14.66 -2.57
C GLY A 114 -24.43 14.38 -1.35
N VAL A 115 -24.58 15.16 -0.26
CA VAL A 115 -23.86 14.90 1.01
C VAL A 115 -24.38 13.65 1.71
N LEU A 116 -25.68 13.37 1.66
CA LEU A 116 -26.28 12.17 2.25
C LEU A 116 -25.95 10.91 1.45
N ASP A 117 -26.05 10.97 0.11
CA ASP A 117 -25.67 9.88 -0.79
C ASP A 117 -24.18 9.52 -0.62
N ALA A 118 -23.34 10.54 -0.40
CA ALA A 118 -21.93 10.40 -0.07
C ALA A 118 -21.66 9.69 1.26
N LEU A 119 -22.30 10.13 2.35
CA LEU A 119 -22.22 9.48 3.66
C LEU A 119 -22.64 8.01 3.57
N TYR A 120 -23.71 7.72 2.82
CA TYR A 120 -24.18 6.37 2.56
C TYR A 120 -23.17 5.53 1.78
N ALA A 121 -22.52 6.10 0.75
CA ALA A 121 -21.46 5.44 0.00
C ALA A 121 -20.23 5.08 0.87
N VAL A 122 -19.87 5.95 1.83
CA VAL A 122 -18.79 5.67 2.80
C VAL A 122 -19.16 4.49 3.72
N VAL A 123 -20.41 4.41 4.17
CA VAL A 123 -20.88 3.28 4.99
C VAL A 123 -20.94 1.96 4.19
N LEU A 124 -21.36 2.00 2.93
CA LEU A 124 -21.43 0.83 2.05
C LEU A 124 -20.08 0.34 1.53
N GLY A 125 -18.99 1.09 1.73
CA GLY A 125 -17.68 0.77 1.16
C GLY A 125 -17.52 1.14 -0.31
N SER A 126 -18.50 1.81 -0.93
CA SER A 126 -18.41 2.38 -2.29
C SER A 126 -17.69 3.73 -2.29
N VAL A 127 -16.52 3.74 -1.64
CA VAL A 127 -15.66 4.91 -1.44
C VAL A 127 -14.70 5.03 -2.62
N PRO A 128 -14.21 6.23 -3.01
CA PRO A 128 -13.16 6.36 -4.01
C PRO A 128 -11.98 5.40 -3.79
N THR A 129 -11.46 4.89 -4.91
CA THR A 129 -10.61 3.69 -5.09
C THR A 129 -9.31 3.63 -4.30
N HIS A 130 -8.99 4.64 -3.49
CA HIS A 130 -7.82 4.69 -2.62
C HIS A 130 -8.15 4.35 -1.15
N LEU A 131 -9.36 4.62 -0.63
CA LEU A 131 -9.66 4.34 0.80
C LEU A 131 -9.85 2.85 1.13
N TRP A 132 -9.84 1.96 0.12
CA TRP A 132 -9.86 0.49 0.27
C TRP A 132 -8.82 -0.05 1.26
N PHE A 133 -7.63 0.58 1.32
CA PHE A 133 -6.55 0.19 2.22
C PHE A 133 -6.98 0.26 3.69
N LEU A 134 -7.82 1.24 4.06
CA LEU A 134 -8.32 1.38 5.43
C LEU A 134 -9.26 0.22 5.80
N TYR A 135 -10.13 -0.23 4.87
CA TYR A 135 -10.98 -1.40 5.08
C TYR A 135 -10.14 -2.67 5.27
N MET A 136 -9.17 -2.88 4.39
CA MET A 136 -8.25 -4.04 4.44
C MET A 136 -7.44 -4.05 5.75
N VAL A 137 -6.87 -2.90 6.16
CA VAL A 137 -6.10 -2.78 7.40
C VAL A 137 -6.99 -2.90 8.65
N ALA A 138 -8.21 -2.36 8.64
CA ALA A 138 -9.18 -2.57 9.71
C ALA A 138 -9.51 -4.06 9.89
N GLY A 139 -9.69 -4.79 8.79
CA GLY A 139 -9.86 -6.25 8.80
C GLY A 139 -8.64 -6.99 9.38
N LEU A 140 -7.42 -6.62 8.99
CA LEU A 140 -6.19 -7.19 9.58
C LEU A 140 -6.04 -6.87 11.07
N TYR A 141 -6.50 -5.70 11.52
CA TYR A 141 -6.52 -5.35 12.94
C TYR A 141 -7.53 -6.21 13.72
N LEU A 142 -8.71 -6.49 13.16
CA LEU A 142 -9.67 -7.43 13.75
C LEU A 142 -9.13 -8.87 13.81
N LEU A 143 -8.34 -9.30 12.81
CA LEU A 143 -7.67 -10.61 12.78
C LEU A 143 -6.43 -10.70 13.68
N THR A 144 -5.86 -9.57 14.12
CA THR A 144 -4.61 -9.51 14.89
C THR A 144 -4.59 -10.41 16.14
N PRO A 145 -5.66 -10.55 16.96
CA PRO A 145 -5.66 -11.42 18.14
C PRO A 145 -5.48 -12.91 17.79
N LEU A 146 -6.13 -13.39 16.73
CA LEU A 146 -5.99 -14.76 16.21
C LEU A 146 -4.57 -14.99 15.69
N LEU A 147 -4.05 -14.04 14.90
CA LEU A 147 -2.70 -14.11 14.35
C LEU A 147 -1.62 -14.03 15.44
N ARG A 148 -1.84 -13.26 16.51
CA ARG A 148 -0.97 -13.25 17.70
C ARG A 148 -0.99 -14.57 18.46
N ALA A 149 -2.13 -15.26 18.53
CA ALA A 149 -2.22 -16.58 19.14
C ALA A 149 -1.40 -17.62 18.34
N PHE A 150 -1.53 -17.60 17.00
CA PHE A 150 -0.67 -18.39 16.10
C PHE A 150 0.81 -18.05 16.31
N VAL A 151 1.20 -16.78 16.19
CA VAL A 151 2.59 -16.31 16.33
C VAL A 151 3.23 -16.70 17.66
N ARG A 152 2.46 -16.76 18.76
CA ARG A 152 2.96 -17.16 20.08
C ARG A 152 3.24 -18.67 20.18
N GLY A 153 2.49 -19.51 19.45
CA GLY A 153 2.63 -20.97 19.48
C GLY A 153 3.44 -21.58 18.33
N ALA A 154 3.60 -20.85 17.22
CA ALA A 154 4.21 -21.34 16.00
C ALA A 154 5.73 -21.57 16.12
N ARG A 155 6.18 -22.75 15.69
CA ARG A 155 7.59 -23.02 15.41
C ARG A 155 7.99 -22.42 14.06
N ARG A 156 9.30 -22.27 13.81
CA ARG A 156 9.82 -21.71 12.54
C ARG A 156 9.36 -22.51 11.31
N SER A 157 9.18 -23.82 11.45
CA SER A 157 8.57 -24.72 10.45
C SER A 157 7.14 -24.32 10.08
N ASP A 158 6.36 -23.89 11.06
CA ASP A 158 4.92 -23.65 10.93
C ASP A 158 4.70 -22.34 10.16
N PHE A 159 5.60 -21.36 10.34
CA PHE A 159 5.69 -20.19 9.46
C PHE A 159 6.04 -20.55 8.02
N HIS A 160 6.97 -21.48 7.78
CA HIS A 160 7.32 -21.90 6.41
C HIS A 160 6.14 -22.58 5.70
N TRP A 161 5.42 -23.46 6.40
CA TRP A 161 4.19 -24.07 5.88
C TRP A 161 3.09 -23.02 5.62
N PHE A 162 2.89 -22.10 6.56
CA PHE A 162 1.97 -20.98 6.38
C PHE A 162 2.30 -20.15 5.12
N PHE A 163 3.56 -19.76 4.93
CA PHE A 163 3.97 -19.00 3.75
C PHE A 163 3.86 -19.81 2.45
N LEU A 164 4.14 -21.11 2.47
CA LEU A 164 3.97 -21.98 1.30
C LEU A 164 2.49 -22.06 0.87
N VAL A 165 1.58 -22.28 1.83
CA VAL A 165 0.13 -22.31 1.56
C VAL A 165 -0.35 -20.97 1.02
N VAL A 166 0.03 -19.86 1.66
CA VAL A 166 -0.33 -18.52 1.17
C VAL A 166 0.23 -18.26 -0.23
N PHE A 167 1.51 -18.57 -0.47
CA PHE A 167 2.14 -18.35 -1.76
C PHE A 167 1.45 -19.13 -2.89
N LEU A 168 1.12 -20.41 -2.65
CA LEU A 168 0.45 -21.25 -3.65
C LEU A 168 -1.00 -20.80 -3.89
N PHE A 169 -1.81 -20.63 -2.83
CA PHE A 169 -3.26 -20.43 -2.97
C PHE A 169 -3.69 -18.97 -3.12
N VAL A 170 -2.94 -18.01 -2.58
CA VAL A 170 -3.28 -16.57 -2.64
C VAL A 170 -2.53 -15.87 -3.77
N TYR A 171 -1.29 -16.26 -4.08
CA TYR A 171 -0.47 -15.56 -5.08
C TYR A 171 -0.35 -16.30 -6.41
N VAL A 172 0.09 -17.57 -6.41
CA VAL A 172 0.35 -18.32 -7.65
C VAL A 172 -0.94 -18.77 -8.34
N LEU A 173 -1.84 -19.44 -7.62
CA LEU A 173 -3.05 -20.01 -8.20
C LEU A 173 -3.97 -18.95 -8.85
N PRO A 174 -4.30 -17.81 -8.22
CA PRO A 174 -5.15 -16.80 -8.86
C PRO A 174 -4.51 -16.17 -10.10
N LEU A 175 -3.18 -15.93 -10.09
CA LEU A 175 -2.48 -15.42 -11.27
C LEU A 175 -2.50 -16.44 -12.41
N PHE A 176 -2.17 -17.71 -12.14
CA PHE A 176 -2.18 -18.78 -13.14
C PHE A 176 -3.56 -18.97 -13.78
N LEU A 177 -4.63 -18.94 -12.97
CA LEU A 177 -6.00 -19.05 -13.46
C LEU A 177 -6.37 -17.83 -14.33
N ARG A 178 -6.00 -16.60 -13.93
CA ARG A 178 -6.29 -15.39 -14.74
C ARG A 178 -5.51 -15.35 -16.06
N LEU A 179 -4.26 -15.81 -16.07
CA LEU A 179 -3.45 -15.91 -17.30
C LEU A 179 -3.96 -16.99 -18.29
N ARG A 180 -4.80 -17.94 -17.85
CA ARG A 180 -5.39 -18.97 -18.71
C ARG A 180 -6.52 -18.47 -19.62
N GLY A 181 -7.09 -17.28 -19.39
CA GLY A 181 -8.02 -16.62 -20.32
C GLY A 181 -9.33 -17.37 -20.60
N SER A 182 -9.93 -18.04 -19.61
CA SER A 182 -11.20 -18.77 -19.77
C SER A 182 -12.25 -18.27 -18.78
N GLN A 183 -13.48 -17.98 -19.26
CA GLN A 183 -14.61 -17.51 -18.42
C GLN A 183 -14.92 -18.45 -17.25
N THR A 184 -14.87 -19.77 -17.48
CA THR A 184 -15.05 -20.78 -16.42
C THR A 184 -13.95 -20.69 -15.37
N VAL A 185 -12.70 -20.49 -15.80
CA VAL A 185 -11.53 -20.36 -14.93
C VAL A 185 -11.55 -19.05 -14.16
N GLU A 186 -12.01 -17.95 -14.78
CA GLU A 186 -12.24 -16.67 -14.14
C GLU A 186 -13.32 -16.76 -13.05
N LEU A 187 -14.42 -17.49 -13.31
CA LEU A 187 -15.46 -17.76 -12.32
C LEU A 187 -14.93 -18.54 -11.11
N TYR A 188 -14.03 -19.50 -11.32
CA TYR A 188 -13.33 -20.18 -10.21
C TYR A 188 -12.33 -19.26 -9.50
N ALA A 189 -11.57 -18.44 -10.21
CA ALA A 189 -10.64 -17.47 -9.61
C ALA A 189 -11.37 -16.45 -8.73
N ASN A 190 -12.56 -15.99 -9.17
CA ASN A 190 -13.41 -15.06 -8.41
C ASN A 190 -14.09 -15.74 -7.21
N LYS A 191 -14.35 -17.05 -7.24
CA LYS A 191 -14.78 -17.84 -6.07
C LYS A 191 -13.65 -18.13 -5.08
N LEU A 192 -12.40 -18.28 -5.57
CA LEU A 192 -11.20 -18.47 -4.75
C LEU A 192 -10.72 -17.15 -4.10
N TYR A 193 -11.11 -15.99 -4.64
CA TYR A 193 -11.08 -14.73 -3.92
C TYR A 193 -12.06 -14.82 -2.74
N LEU A 194 -11.53 -15.23 -1.59
CA LEU A 194 -12.25 -15.35 -0.32
C LEU A 194 -12.73 -13.97 0.15
N ASN A 195 -13.89 -13.54 -0.37
CA ASN A 195 -14.56 -12.27 -0.07
C ASN A 195 -15.16 -12.26 1.35
N PHE A 196 -14.29 -12.41 2.35
CA PHE A 196 -14.65 -12.23 3.75
C PHE A 196 -14.74 -10.72 4.05
N THR A 197 -15.92 -10.18 3.73
CA THR A 197 -16.40 -8.82 4.05
C THR A 197 -15.80 -7.69 3.20
N LEU A 198 -16.68 -6.92 2.54
CA LEU A 198 -16.42 -5.59 1.90
C LEU A 198 -15.31 -5.52 0.83
N ALA A 199 -15.56 -6.11 -0.35
CA ALA A 199 -14.88 -5.88 -1.65
C ALA A 199 -13.34 -6.07 -1.76
N TYR A 200 -12.61 -6.09 -0.65
CA TYR A 200 -11.15 -6.07 -0.56
C TYR A 200 -10.70 -7.02 0.57
N PRO A 201 -10.51 -8.32 0.29
CA PRO A 201 -10.47 -9.33 1.35
C PRO A 201 -9.22 -9.20 2.24
N PRO A 202 -9.36 -8.87 3.54
CA PRO A 202 -8.22 -8.69 4.45
C PRO A 202 -7.43 -9.99 4.63
N LEU A 203 -8.09 -11.15 4.51
CA LEU A 203 -7.46 -12.47 4.56
C LEU A 203 -6.34 -12.65 3.54
N ALA A 204 -6.46 -12.07 2.33
CA ALA A 204 -5.44 -12.17 1.30
C ALA A 204 -4.13 -11.45 1.65
N TYR A 205 -4.20 -10.44 2.53
CA TYR A 205 -3.05 -9.66 2.99
C TYR A 205 -2.41 -10.21 4.28
N VAL A 206 -2.98 -11.25 4.90
CA VAL A 206 -2.43 -11.90 6.11
C VAL A 206 -1.03 -12.45 5.86
N GLY A 207 -0.73 -12.92 4.63
CA GLY A 207 0.61 -13.32 4.21
C GLY A 207 1.66 -12.25 4.48
N TYR A 208 1.45 -11.05 3.94
CA TYR A 208 2.32 -9.90 4.17
C TYR A 208 2.33 -9.47 5.64
N PHE A 209 1.19 -9.50 6.33
CA PHE A 209 1.11 -9.08 7.73
C PHE A 209 1.98 -9.98 8.62
N VAL A 210 1.92 -11.30 8.44
CA VAL A 210 2.75 -12.28 9.15
C VAL A 210 4.21 -12.22 8.66
N ALA A 211 4.46 -12.00 7.36
CA ALA A 211 5.82 -11.86 6.82
C ALA A 211 6.59 -10.70 7.47
N GLY A 212 5.92 -9.58 7.76
CA GLY A 212 6.53 -8.44 8.45
C GLY A 212 7.00 -8.77 9.88
N TYR A 213 6.32 -9.71 10.57
CA TYR A 213 6.76 -10.22 11.87
C TYR A 213 7.83 -11.31 11.78
N TYR A 214 7.82 -12.13 10.73
CA TYR A 214 8.81 -13.19 10.52
C TYR A 214 10.17 -12.60 10.10
N LEU A 215 10.16 -11.71 9.11
CA LEU A 215 11.19 -10.69 8.97
C LEU A 215 11.17 -9.82 10.25
N LYS A 216 12.20 -9.01 10.52
CA LYS A 216 12.41 -8.39 11.85
C LYS A 216 12.72 -9.41 12.98
N GLU A 217 11.88 -10.40 13.28
CA GLU A 217 12.12 -11.38 14.38
C GLU A 217 13.23 -12.39 14.03
N TYR A 218 13.08 -13.14 12.92
CA TYR A 218 14.09 -14.11 12.50
C TYR A 218 15.19 -13.43 11.69
N THR A 219 16.45 -13.77 11.95
CA THR A 219 17.58 -13.39 11.11
C THR A 219 17.64 -14.27 9.86
N LEU A 220 18.00 -13.65 8.74
CA LEU A 220 18.30 -14.32 7.48
C LEU A 220 19.80 -14.65 7.43
N GLY A 221 20.14 -15.79 6.82
CA GLY A 221 21.52 -16.08 6.41
C GLY A 221 21.81 -15.47 5.04
N ARG A 222 23.08 -15.22 4.73
CA ARG A 222 23.52 -14.52 3.50
C ARG A 222 22.95 -15.14 2.20
N VAL A 223 22.84 -16.46 2.14
CA VAL A 223 22.26 -17.16 0.97
C VAL A 223 20.77 -16.83 0.81
N ALA A 224 20.00 -16.85 1.89
CA ALA A 224 18.57 -16.52 1.85
C ALA A 224 18.34 -15.03 1.52
N GLU A 225 19.19 -14.15 2.04
CA GLU A 225 19.19 -12.72 1.70
C GLU A 225 19.49 -12.49 0.20
N GLY A 226 20.54 -13.12 -0.34
CA GLY A 226 20.88 -13.03 -1.76
C GLY A 226 19.78 -13.57 -2.67
N LEU A 227 19.19 -14.73 -2.33
CA LEU A 227 18.04 -15.29 -3.06
C LEU A 227 16.83 -14.36 -3.04
N ILE A 228 16.54 -13.70 -1.91
CA ILE A 228 15.46 -12.71 -1.80
C ILE A 228 15.71 -11.52 -2.74
N TYR A 229 16.94 -11.01 -2.83
CA TYR A 229 17.25 -9.92 -3.77
C TYR A 229 17.15 -10.36 -5.24
N VAL A 230 17.65 -11.54 -5.60
CA VAL A 230 17.52 -12.08 -6.96
C VAL A 230 16.05 -12.27 -7.34
N LEU A 231 15.24 -12.86 -6.46
CA LEU A 231 13.80 -13.02 -6.66
C LEU A 231 13.07 -11.66 -6.69
N GLY A 232 13.51 -10.67 -5.93
CA GLY A 232 12.97 -9.32 -5.94
C GLY A 232 13.20 -8.59 -7.26
N VAL A 233 14.41 -8.67 -7.81
CA VAL A 233 14.75 -8.12 -9.13
C VAL A 233 14.01 -8.86 -10.24
N ALA A 234 13.96 -10.19 -10.19
CA ALA A 234 13.18 -11.00 -11.12
C ALA A 234 11.67 -10.72 -11.02
N GLY A 235 11.16 -10.43 -9.82
CA GLY A 235 9.80 -9.99 -9.57
C GLY A 235 9.52 -8.63 -10.22
N ALA A 236 10.34 -7.61 -9.93
CA ALA A 236 10.22 -6.29 -10.54
C ALA A 236 10.25 -6.35 -12.09
N ALA A 237 11.20 -7.11 -12.64
CA ALA A 237 11.31 -7.44 -14.05
C ALA A 237 10.02 -8.06 -14.62
N ALA A 238 9.48 -9.10 -13.97
CA ALA A 238 8.25 -9.76 -14.38
C ALA A 238 7.03 -8.83 -14.30
N THR A 239 6.97 -7.92 -13.31
CA THR A 239 5.91 -6.89 -13.24
C THR A 239 5.97 -5.97 -14.47
N VAL A 240 7.14 -5.38 -14.76
CA VAL A 240 7.33 -4.41 -15.86
C VAL A 240 7.07 -5.04 -17.22
N TRP A 241 7.80 -6.13 -17.55
CA TRP A 241 7.71 -6.76 -18.87
C TRP A 241 6.46 -7.60 -19.04
N GLY A 242 5.95 -8.23 -17.98
CA GLY A 242 4.67 -8.92 -18.00
C GLY A 242 3.50 -7.97 -18.20
N SER A 243 3.50 -6.79 -17.56
CA SER A 243 2.48 -5.77 -17.81
C SER A 243 2.56 -5.25 -19.25
N ALA A 244 3.75 -4.94 -19.77
CA ALA A 244 3.93 -4.54 -21.16
C ALA A 244 3.44 -5.61 -22.15
N ALA A 245 3.69 -6.90 -21.89
CA ALA A 245 3.22 -8.00 -22.71
C ALA A 245 1.69 -8.20 -22.65
N LEU A 246 1.07 -8.11 -21.47
CA LEU A 246 -0.38 -8.25 -21.31
C LEU A 246 -1.20 -7.09 -21.87
N ASN A 247 -0.57 -5.92 -22.05
CA ASN A 247 -1.20 -4.74 -22.62
C ASN A 247 -0.80 -4.50 -24.09
N ALA A 248 -0.01 -5.39 -24.70
CA ALA A 248 0.49 -5.18 -26.06
C ALA A 248 -0.66 -5.11 -27.08
N GLY A 249 -0.88 -3.93 -27.65
CA GLY A 249 -1.97 -3.65 -28.61
C GLY A 249 -3.23 -3.02 -28.00
N ASN A 250 -3.30 -2.86 -26.67
CA ASN A 250 -4.45 -2.25 -25.99
C ASN A 250 -4.51 -0.73 -26.22
N GLY A 251 -5.72 -0.21 -26.45
CA GLY A 251 -5.99 1.22 -26.57
C GLY A 251 -6.12 1.96 -25.22
N PRO A 252 -6.29 3.29 -25.25
CA PRO A 252 -6.62 4.07 -24.06
C PRO A 252 -7.88 3.53 -23.36
N GLY A 253 -7.84 3.40 -22.04
CA GLY A 253 -8.93 2.84 -21.23
C GLY A 253 -8.98 1.30 -21.17
N GLU A 254 -8.18 0.58 -21.96
CA GLU A 254 -8.18 -0.90 -22.00
C GLU A 254 -7.06 -1.51 -21.12
N PHE A 255 -6.63 -0.81 -20.07
CA PHE A 255 -5.49 -1.21 -19.26
C PHE A 255 -5.74 -2.46 -18.41
N ASN A 256 -4.85 -3.44 -18.52
CA ASN A 256 -4.82 -4.68 -17.76
C ASN A 256 -3.74 -4.64 -16.66
N GLY A 257 -4.16 -4.33 -15.44
CA GLY A 257 -3.30 -4.27 -14.25
C GLY A 257 -2.95 -5.62 -13.60
N LEU A 258 -3.20 -6.77 -14.24
CA LEU A 258 -3.03 -8.10 -13.61
C LEU A 258 -1.63 -8.31 -13.02
N MET A 259 -0.56 -7.98 -13.75
CA MET A 259 0.81 -8.15 -13.27
C MET A 259 1.21 -7.15 -12.18
N MET A 260 0.50 -6.02 -12.06
CA MET A 260 0.70 -5.03 -11.00
C MET A 260 -0.06 -5.38 -9.70
N SER A 261 -1.01 -6.32 -9.73
CA SER A 261 -1.80 -6.70 -8.55
C SER A 261 -0.90 -7.06 -7.35
N TYR A 262 -1.16 -6.43 -6.20
CA TYR A 262 -0.44 -6.64 -4.94
C TYR A 262 -0.46 -8.09 -4.44
N LEU A 263 -1.35 -8.94 -4.97
CA LEU A 263 -1.50 -10.35 -4.60
C LEU A 263 -0.88 -11.28 -5.67
N THR A 264 0.15 -10.84 -6.37
CA THR A 264 0.91 -11.65 -7.33
C THR A 264 2.29 -12.07 -6.77
N PRO A 265 2.86 -13.21 -7.20
CA PRO A 265 4.16 -13.67 -6.74
C PRO A 265 5.30 -12.70 -7.09
N ASN A 266 5.21 -11.99 -8.23
CA ASN A 266 6.21 -11.01 -8.65
C ASN A 266 6.21 -9.75 -7.76
N VAL A 267 5.04 -9.17 -7.46
CA VAL A 267 4.94 -8.06 -6.50
C VAL A 267 5.29 -8.50 -5.08
N CYS A 268 4.94 -9.73 -4.69
CA CYS A 268 5.32 -10.31 -3.40
C CYS A 268 6.85 -10.40 -3.24
N ALA A 269 7.54 -10.96 -4.23
CA ALA A 269 8.99 -11.08 -4.22
C ALA A 269 9.68 -9.71 -4.15
N MET A 270 9.24 -8.75 -4.99
CA MET A 270 9.72 -7.36 -4.97
C MET A 270 9.52 -6.71 -3.59
N SER A 271 8.35 -6.87 -2.99
CA SER A 271 8.02 -6.28 -1.67
C SER A 271 8.87 -6.86 -0.53
N VAL A 272 9.06 -8.18 -0.50
CA VAL A 272 9.91 -8.84 0.48
C VAL A 272 11.38 -8.40 0.31
N ALA A 273 11.86 -8.28 -0.92
CA ALA A 273 13.20 -7.78 -1.19
C ALA A 273 13.40 -6.32 -0.73
N VAL A 274 12.44 -5.43 -0.98
CA VAL A 274 12.50 -4.05 -0.47
C VAL A 274 12.49 -4.03 1.07
N PHE A 275 11.63 -4.81 1.74
CA PHE A 275 11.64 -4.88 3.21
C PHE A 275 13.01 -5.34 3.75
N VAL A 276 13.61 -6.35 3.13
CA VAL A 276 14.92 -6.90 3.51
C VAL A 276 16.06 -5.90 3.22
N LEU A 277 16.00 -5.19 2.09
CA LEU A 277 16.95 -4.13 1.73
C LEU A 277 16.97 -3.01 2.79
N PHE A 278 15.81 -2.54 3.23
CA PHE A 278 15.73 -1.54 4.29
C PHE A 278 16.21 -2.07 5.65
N ARG A 279 15.94 -3.34 5.96
CA ARG A 279 16.36 -3.98 7.22
C ARG A 279 17.88 -4.15 7.32
N TYR A 280 18.56 -4.52 6.24
CA TYR A 280 19.97 -4.94 6.26
C TYR A 280 20.94 -3.95 5.61
N VAL A 281 20.56 -3.28 4.52
CA VAL A 281 21.46 -2.42 3.73
C VAL A 281 21.21 -0.94 4.01
N LEU A 282 19.95 -0.48 3.97
CA LEU A 282 19.59 0.94 4.17
C LEU A 282 19.30 1.28 5.64
N GLY A 283 19.68 0.41 6.58
CA GLY A 283 19.58 0.69 8.01
C GLY A 283 20.44 1.89 8.37
N LEU A 284 19.79 3.03 8.71
CA LEU A 284 20.46 4.31 8.93
C LEU A 284 21.73 4.21 9.78
N SER A 285 22.80 4.85 9.29
CA SER A 285 24.05 5.12 10.02
C SER A 285 23.78 5.66 11.43
N ASP A 286 24.74 5.53 12.35
CA ASP A 286 24.62 5.99 13.74
C ASP A 286 24.49 7.50 13.94
N GLU A 287 24.45 8.27 12.85
CA GLU A 287 24.19 9.71 12.87
C GLU A 287 22.76 10.03 13.35
N ARG A 288 22.68 10.40 14.62
CA ARG A 288 21.48 10.81 15.37
C ARG A 288 20.59 11.80 14.61
N SER A 289 21.19 12.80 13.96
CA SER A 289 20.49 13.87 13.24
C SER A 289 19.61 13.35 12.08
N ARG A 290 20.05 12.28 11.39
CA ARG A 290 19.32 11.68 10.27
C ARG A 290 18.22 10.75 10.78
N ARG A 291 18.48 10.02 11.88
CA ARG A 291 17.48 9.19 12.58
C ARG A 291 16.31 10.03 13.12
N ALA A 292 16.58 11.19 13.72
CA ALA A 292 15.54 12.09 14.20
C ALA A 292 14.66 12.62 13.06
N ARG A 293 15.26 13.15 11.98
CA ARG A 293 14.54 13.70 10.82
C ARG A 293 13.62 12.67 10.15
N VAL A 294 14.12 11.45 9.95
CA VAL A 294 13.30 10.35 9.39
C VAL A 294 12.18 9.94 10.34
N SER A 295 12.45 9.81 11.64
CA SER A 295 11.43 9.47 12.63
C SER A 295 10.29 10.50 12.67
N HIS A 296 10.60 11.79 12.46
CA HIS A 296 9.59 12.84 12.36
C HIS A 296 8.79 12.76 11.05
N ALA A 297 9.41 12.52 9.91
CA ALA A 297 8.67 12.32 8.65
C ALA A 297 7.71 11.12 8.74
N ALA A 298 8.14 10.03 9.39
CA ALA A 298 7.34 8.82 9.58
C ALA A 298 6.12 9.00 10.52
N ASP A 299 6.09 10.05 11.35
CA ASP A 299 4.89 10.37 12.16
C ASP A 299 3.72 10.85 11.29
N TYR A 300 4.00 11.44 10.13
CA TYR A 300 3.01 12.07 9.25
C TYR A 300 2.62 11.20 8.04
N THR A 301 3.24 10.04 7.80
CA THR A 301 2.98 9.24 6.59
C THR A 301 1.53 8.72 6.48
N PHE A 302 0.82 8.57 7.60
CA PHE A 302 -0.60 8.18 7.57
C PHE A 302 -1.47 9.34 7.10
N GLY A 303 -1.30 10.55 7.63
CA GLY A 303 -1.94 11.74 7.10
C GLY A 303 -1.54 12.06 5.65
N VAL A 304 -0.28 11.89 5.25
CA VAL A 304 0.11 12.06 3.82
C VAL A 304 -0.63 11.06 2.93
N TYR A 305 -0.71 9.78 3.34
CA TYR A 305 -1.53 8.78 2.66
C TYR A 305 -3.01 9.21 2.55
N LEU A 306 -3.55 9.90 3.54
CA LEU A 306 -4.94 10.37 3.52
C LEU A 306 -5.14 11.69 2.77
N VAL A 307 -4.11 12.54 2.65
CA VAL A 307 -4.17 13.88 2.06
C VAL A 307 -3.82 13.90 0.56
N HIS A 308 -2.90 13.04 0.10
CA HIS A 308 -2.32 13.16 -1.25
C HIS A 308 -3.34 13.12 -2.40
N VAL A 309 -4.48 12.44 -2.22
CA VAL A 309 -5.53 12.38 -3.25
C VAL A 309 -6.31 13.70 -3.39
N VAL A 310 -6.27 14.59 -2.38
CA VAL A 310 -6.73 15.97 -2.54
C VAL A 310 -5.89 16.68 -3.61
N PHE A 311 -4.56 16.60 -3.52
CA PHE A 311 -3.66 17.24 -4.49
C PHE A 311 -3.73 16.59 -5.87
N LEU A 312 -3.86 15.27 -5.97
CA LEU A 312 -4.15 14.57 -7.23
C LEU A 312 -5.46 15.07 -7.87
N THR A 313 -6.52 15.24 -7.07
CA THR A 313 -7.82 15.72 -7.58
C THR A 313 -7.76 17.18 -8.02
N LEU A 314 -7.05 18.04 -7.29
CA LEU A 314 -6.81 19.43 -7.68
C LEU A 314 -5.99 19.53 -8.97
N LEU A 315 -4.90 18.77 -9.10
CA LEU A 315 -4.11 18.72 -10.35
C LEU A 315 -4.97 18.26 -11.54
N ARG A 316 -5.82 17.25 -11.35
CA ARG A 316 -6.78 16.81 -12.38
C ARG A 316 -7.81 17.90 -12.71
N TYR A 317 -8.37 18.57 -11.71
CA TYR A 317 -9.36 19.64 -11.89
C TYR A 317 -8.79 20.83 -12.68
N PHE A 318 -7.54 21.21 -12.43
CA PHE A 318 -6.86 22.28 -13.16
C PHE A 318 -6.20 21.82 -14.48
N GLY A 319 -6.36 20.56 -14.90
CA GLY A 319 -5.76 20.03 -16.13
C GLY A 319 -4.23 19.83 -16.08
N LEU A 320 -3.64 19.85 -14.90
CA LEU A 320 -2.19 19.77 -14.65
C LEU A 320 -1.70 18.33 -14.38
N SER A 321 -2.58 17.33 -14.42
CA SER A 321 -2.22 15.93 -14.16
C SER A 321 -1.31 15.31 -15.23
N ASN A 322 -1.43 15.77 -16.48
CA ASN A 322 -0.67 15.26 -17.63
C ASN A 322 0.11 16.43 -18.28
N PRO A 323 1.19 16.93 -17.66
CA PRO A 323 1.93 18.08 -18.17
C PRO A 323 2.67 17.75 -19.48
N PRO A 324 2.94 18.74 -20.36
CA PRO A 324 3.56 18.54 -21.68
C PRO A 324 5.09 18.34 -21.59
N ILE A 325 5.52 17.39 -20.77
CA ILE A 325 6.91 16.97 -20.54
C ILE A 325 6.96 15.44 -20.36
N THR A 326 8.11 14.82 -20.61
CA THR A 326 8.22 13.35 -20.60
C THR A 326 7.91 12.76 -19.21
N PRO A 327 7.29 11.56 -19.12
CA PRO A 327 7.03 10.86 -17.85
C PRO A 327 8.27 10.66 -16.97
N ALA A 328 9.45 10.55 -17.58
CA ALA A 328 10.73 10.45 -16.86
C ALA A 328 11.00 11.64 -15.93
N LEU A 329 10.57 12.86 -16.31
CA LEU A 329 10.68 14.07 -15.49
C LEU A 329 9.37 14.38 -14.76
N ALA A 330 8.24 14.19 -15.44
CA ALA A 330 6.93 14.53 -14.93
C ALA A 330 6.54 13.70 -13.69
N VAL A 331 6.79 12.38 -13.67
CA VAL A 331 6.43 11.55 -12.52
C VAL A 331 7.17 11.97 -11.23
N PRO A 332 8.51 12.17 -11.22
CA PRO A 332 9.20 12.76 -10.07
C PRO A 332 8.70 14.16 -9.68
N LEU A 333 8.48 15.05 -10.64
CA LEU A 333 8.05 16.43 -10.37
C LEU A 333 6.64 16.48 -9.76
N LEU A 334 5.68 15.75 -10.33
CA LEU A 334 4.32 15.63 -9.80
C LEU A 334 4.32 14.93 -8.44
N THR A 335 5.14 13.89 -8.25
CA THR A 335 5.31 13.22 -6.95
C THR A 335 5.76 14.20 -5.88
N LEU A 336 6.73 15.08 -6.18
CA LEU A 336 7.15 16.13 -5.24
C LEU A 336 6.07 17.21 -5.04
N ALA A 337 5.42 17.66 -6.12
CA ALA A 337 4.34 18.64 -6.07
C ALA A 337 3.12 18.17 -5.27
N ILE A 338 2.90 16.86 -5.16
CA ILE A 338 1.87 16.24 -4.31
C ILE A 338 2.41 15.98 -2.90
N ALA A 339 3.58 15.37 -2.78
CA ALA A 339 4.14 14.94 -1.50
C ALA A 339 4.44 16.13 -0.57
N VAL A 340 5.11 17.19 -1.06
CA VAL A 340 5.51 18.35 -0.24
C VAL A 340 4.30 19.02 0.45
N PRO A 341 3.23 19.44 -0.26
CA PRO A 341 2.08 20.03 0.40
C PRO A 341 1.25 18.99 1.17
N SER A 342 1.28 17.70 0.80
CA SER A 342 0.67 16.63 1.62
C SER A 342 1.36 16.49 2.98
N PHE A 343 2.69 16.54 3.03
CA PHE A 343 3.45 16.55 4.29
C PHE A 343 3.15 17.82 5.10
N ALA A 344 3.06 18.99 4.46
CA ALA A 344 2.73 20.24 5.14
C ALA A 344 1.31 20.21 5.75
N VAL A 345 0.29 19.82 4.98
CA VAL A 345 -1.10 19.70 5.46
C VAL A 345 -1.22 18.59 6.51
N SER A 346 -0.58 17.44 6.32
CA SER A 346 -0.56 16.38 7.33
C SER A 346 0.09 16.84 8.63
N TRP A 347 1.17 17.62 8.57
CA TRP A 347 1.82 18.19 9.75
C TRP A 347 0.90 19.18 10.47
N LEU A 348 0.24 20.09 9.72
CA LEU A 348 -0.73 21.05 10.27
C LEU A 348 -1.92 20.35 10.95
N LEU A 349 -2.56 19.40 10.27
CA LEU A 349 -3.68 18.63 10.83
C LEU A 349 -3.27 17.85 12.08
N HIS A 350 -2.06 17.28 12.11
CA HIS A 350 -1.54 16.57 13.29
C HIS A 350 -1.32 17.47 14.52
N LYS A 351 -1.23 18.80 14.34
CA LYS A 351 -1.17 19.76 15.46
C LYS A 351 -2.51 19.99 16.13
N ILE A 352 -3.64 19.64 15.49
CA ILE A 352 -4.98 19.82 16.05
C ILE A 352 -5.12 18.93 17.30
N PRO A 353 -5.36 19.50 18.51
CA PRO A 353 -5.46 18.72 19.73
C PRO A 353 -6.53 17.64 19.64
N VAL A 354 -6.20 16.44 20.14
CA VAL A 354 -7.03 15.21 20.07
C VAL A 354 -7.32 14.74 18.64
N VAL A 355 -8.10 15.50 17.87
CA VAL A 355 -8.63 15.12 16.55
C VAL A 355 -7.54 14.81 15.54
N GLY A 356 -6.46 15.61 15.51
CA GLY A 356 -5.37 15.47 14.53
C GLY A 356 -4.77 14.06 14.48
N ARG A 357 -4.66 13.40 15.64
CA ARG A 357 -4.14 12.01 15.75
C ARG A 357 -5.08 10.94 15.20
N TYR A 358 -6.36 11.24 15.02
CA TYR A 358 -7.34 10.33 14.44
C TYR A 358 -7.46 10.50 12.92
N ILE A 359 -7.24 11.71 12.41
CA ILE A 359 -7.37 12.03 10.97
C ILE A 359 -6.03 12.10 10.21
N THR A 360 -4.89 12.05 10.90
CA THR A 360 -3.51 11.99 10.34
C THR A 360 -2.59 11.13 11.19
#